data_AF-A0A535X3Z9-F1
#
_entry.id   AF-A0A535X3Z9-F1
#
_cell.length_a   1.000
_cell.length_b   1.000
_cell.length_c   1.000
_cell.angle_alpha   90.00
_cell.angle_beta   90.00
_cell.angle_gamma   90.00
#
_symmetry.space_group_name_H-M   'P 1'
#
loop_
_entity.id
_entity.type
_entity.pdbx_description
1 polymer ?
#
loop_
_entity_poly.entity_id
_entity_poly.type
_entity_poly.pdbx_seq_one_letter_code
_entity_poly.pdbx_strand_id
1 'polypeptide(L)'
;MDKASPRGTMEECPDCGSVTFRGAWAIDGARTLPEAALMLREYADEIEDLASEGFVLSETIHHDYGYAVFPPPDDDEVDGDG
;
A
#
# COMPACT_ATOMS: atom_id res chain seq x y z
N MET A 1 0.94 12.21 10.98
CA MET A 1 -0.35 11.56 11.23
C MET A 1 -0.10 10.09 11.00
N ASP A 2 -0.16 9.26 12.03
CA ASP A 2 0.04 7.82 11.91
C ASP A 2 -1.10 7.21 11.10
N LYS A 3 -0.90 7.03 9.78
CA LYS A 3 -1.76 6.23 8.91
C LYS A 3 -1.46 4.74 9.11
N ALA A 4 -1.48 4.29 10.36
CA ALA A 4 -1.38 2.87 10.62
C ALA A 4 -2.65 2.20 10.11
N SER A 5 -2.50 1.15 9.29
CA SER A 5 -3.63 0.31 8.91
C SER A 5 -4.36 -0.15 10.18
N PRO A 6 -5.70 -0.15 10.21
CA PRO A 6 -6.47 -0.60 11.36
C PRO A 6 -6.15 -2.03 11.78
N ARG A 7 -5.53 -2.83 10.89
CA ARG A 7 -5.09 -4.21 11.14
C ARG A 7 -3.59 -4.37 11.35
N GLY A 8 -2.80 -3.29 11.28
CA GLY A 8 -1.34 -3.37 11.35
C GLY A 8 -0.71 -4.12 10.17
N THR A 9 -1.44 -4.25 9.07
CA THR A 9 -0.98 -4.96 7.86
C THR A 9 -0.26 -4.05 6.88
N MET A 10 -0.33 -2.73 7.10
CA MET A 10 0.43 -1.74 6.37
C MET A 10 1.20 -0.85 7.34
N GLU A 11 2.44 -0.57 6.99
CA GLU A 11 3.36 0.25 7.76
C GLU A 11 4.00 1.30 6.85
N GLU A 12 3.90 2.56 7.24
CA GLU A 12 4.57 3.68 6.57
C GLU A 12 5.99 3.84 7.13
N CYS A 13 6.97 3.96 6.24
CA CYS A 13 8.35 4.25 6.61
C CYS A 13 8.49 5.76 6.88
N PRO A 14 8.83 6.17 8.11
CA PRO A 14 8.87 7.59 8.48
C PRO A 14 9.99 8.37 7.76
N ASP A 15 11.02 7.68 7.27
CA ASP A 15 12.19 8.30 6.65
C ASP A 15 12.01 8.60 5.15
N CYS A 16 11.27 7.75 4.43
CA CYS A 16 11.10 7.87 2.98
C CYS A 16 9.65 7.92 2.49
N GLY A 17 8.66 7.83 3.40
CA GLY A 17 7.23 7.94 3.07
C GLY A 17 6.67 6.76 2.27
N SER A 18 7.44 5.68 2.11
CA SER A 18 6.95 4.46 1.47
C SER A 18 6.04 3.65 2.36
N VAL A 19 5.12 2.89 1.78
CA VAL A 19 4.23 1.98 2.52
C VAL A 19 4.59 0.54 2.20
N THR A 20 4.86 -0.25 3.25
CA THR A 20 5.01 -1.70 3.16
C THR A 20 3.70 -2.35 3.53
N PHE A 21 3.30 -3.43 2.85
CA PHE A 21 2.07 -4.14 3.17
C PHE A 21 2.24 -5.67 3.15
N ARG A 22 1.48 -6.35 4.03
CA ARG A 22 1.55 -7.79 4.32
C ARG A 22 0.17 -8.45 4.20
N GLY A 23 -0.09 -9.04 3.04
CA GLY A 23 -1.37 -9.69 2.75
C GLY A 23 -1.69 -10.89 3.64
N ALA A 24 -0.69 -11.64 4.14
CA ALA A 24 -0.94 -12.82 4.97
C ALA A 24 -1.55 -12.47 6.34
N TRP A 25 -1.30 -11.25 6.83
CA TRP A 25 -1.83 -10.79 8.12
C TRP A 25 -3.19 -10.10 7.97
N ALA A 26 -3.65 -9.83 6.75
CA ALA A 26 -4.90 -9.13 6.46
C ALA A 26 -6.14 -9.80 7.08
N ILE A 27 -6.06 -11.10 7.35
CA ILE A 27 -7.15 -11.89 7.94
C ILE A 27 -6.81 -12.46 9.32
N ASP A 28 -5.73 -12.01 9.95
CA ASP A 28 -5.34 -12.54 11.26
C ASP A 28 -6.42 -12.27 12.31
N GLY A 29 -6.76 -13.30 13.10
CA GLY A 29 -7.87 -13.25 14.06
C GLY A 29 -9.27 -13.49 13.51
N ALA A 30 -9.46 -13.73 12.20
CA ALA A 30 -10.75 -14.18 11.67
C ALA A 30 -11.16 -15.53 12.29
N ARG A 31 -12.40 -15.65 12.77
CA ARG A 31 -12.93 -16.89 13.38
C ARG A 31 -13.90 -17.62 12.46
N THR A 32 -14.37 -16.95 11.41
CA THR A 32 -15.29 -17.51 10.43
C THR A 32 -14.91 -17.11 9.00
N LEU A 33 -15.38 -17.88 8.00
CA LEU A 33 -15.15 -17.56 6.59
C LEU A 33 -15.75 -16.20 6.18
N PRO A 34 -16.98 -15.82 6.62
CA PRO A 34 -17.51 -14.50 6.32
C PRO A 34 -16.68 -13.36 6.92
N GLU A 35 -16.17 -13.52 8.15
CA GLU A 35 -15.26 -12.55 8.77
C GLU A 35 -13.98 -12.42 7.93
N ALA A 36 -13.30 -13.52 7.60
CA ALA A 36 -12.09 -13.47 6.77
C ALA A 36 -12.34 -12.79 5.42
N ALA A 37 -13.48 -13.05 4.78
CA ALA A 37 -13.85 -12.43 3.52
C ALA A 37 -14.15 -10.92 3.66
N LEU A 38 -14.73 -10.48 4.79
CA LEU A 38 -14.90 -9.05 5.08
C LEU A 38 -13.54 -8.38 5.27
N MET A 39 -12.65 -9.02 6.03
CA MET A 39 -11.32 -8.48 6.30
C MET A 39 -10.48 -8.28 5.03
N LEU A 40 -10.57 -9.22 4.09
CA LEU A 40 -9.92 -9.09 2.78
C LEU A 40 -10.47 -7.93 1.93
N ARG A 41 -11.78 -7.66 2.01
CA ARG A 41 -12.39 -6.55 1.27
C ARG A 41 -11.92 -5.21 1.83
N GLU A 42 -11.98 -5.06 3.15
CA GLU A 42 -11.49 -3.84 3.80
C GLU A 42 -9.99 -3.61 3.55
N TYR A 43 -9.18 -4.69 3.53
CA TYR A 43 -7.78 -4.57 3.15
C TYR A 43 -7.57 -4.20 1.68
N ALA A 44 -8.45 -4.65 0.77
CA ALA A 44 -8.45 -4.21 -0.61
C ALA A 44 -8.82 -2.72 -0.74
N ASP A 45 -9.83 -2.27 0.02
CA ASP A 45 -10.22 -0.85 0.08
C ASP A 45 -9.03 0.03 0.55
N GLU A 46 -8.24 -0.42 1.53
CA GLU A 46 -7.01 0.29 1.96
C GLU A 46 -5.96 0.41 0.84
N ILE A 47 -5.80 -0.62 0.00
CA ILE A 47 -4.88 -0.58 -1.15
C ILE A 47 -5.42 0.38 -2.23
N GLU A 48 -6.73 0.40 -2.45
CA GLU A 48 -7.38 1.32 -3.38
C GLU A 48 -7.25 2.77 -2.92
N ASP A 49 -7.35 3.04 -1.61
CA ASP A 49 -7.11 4.35 -1.03
C ASP A 49 -5.68 4.84 -1.32
N LEU A 50 -4.65 4.00 -1.12
CA LEU A 50 -3.27 4.34 -1.48
C LEU A 50 -3.12 4.68 -2.96
N ALA A 51 -3.73 3.88 -3.84
CA ALA A 51 -3.71 4.16 -5.28
C ALA A 51 -4.41 5.49 -5.61
N SER A 52 -5.51 5.82 -4.93
CA SER A 52 -6.23 7.08 -5.09
C SER A 52 -5.42 8.30 -4.64
N GLU A 53 -4.53 8.11 -3.66
CA GLU A 53 -3.58 9.12 -3.19
C GLU A 53 -2.41 9.30 -4.16
N GLY A 54 -2.19 8.37 -5.09
CA GLY A 54 -1.14 8.42 -6.10
C GLY A 54 0.04 7.49 -5.84
N PHE A 55 -0.04 6.61 -4.84
CA PHE A 55 0.99 5.59 -4.64
C PHE A 55 0.99 4.57 -5.80
N VAL A 56 2.20 4.10 -6.12
CA VAL A 56 2.43 3.03 -7.10
C VAL A 56 3.27 1.92 -6.48
N LEU A 57 3.15 0.71 -7.00
CA LEU A 57 4.04 -0.39 -6.61
C LEU A 57 5.45 -0.12 -7.12
N SER A 58 6.46 -0.26 -6.26
CA SER A 58 7.86 -0.18 -6.69
C SER A 58 8.28 -1.40 -7.53
N GLU A 59 7.67 -2.55 -7.26
CA GLU A 59 7.94 -3.83 -7.90
C GLU A 59 6.72 -4.76 -7.82
N THR A 60 6.80 -5.92 -8.48
CA THR A 60 5.75 -6.94 -8.37
C THR A 60 5.66 -7.47 -6.94
N ILE A 61 4.43 -7.66 -6.45
CA ILE A 61 4.20 -8.30 -5.15
C ILE A 61 4.70 -9.75 -5.20
N HIS A 62 5.51 -10.14 -4.21
CA HIS A 62 6.00 -11.51 -4.06
C HIS A 62 5.36 -12.16 -2.83
N HIS A 63 4.63 -13.26 -3.07
CA HIS A 63 3.77 -13.91 -2.07
C HIS A 63 2.70 -12.96 -1.53
N ASP A 64 2.93 -12.41 -0.34
CA ASP A 64 2.05 -11.47 0.35
C ASP A 64 2.75 -10.14 0.67
N TYR A 65 4.00 -9.97 0.26
CA TYR A 65 4.82 -8.81 0.58
C TYR A 65 4.89 -7.84 -0.60
N GLY A 66 4.58 -6.57 -0.36
CA GLY A 66 4.75 -5.52 -1.36
C GLY A 66 5.14 -4.18 -0.76
N TYR A 67 5.60 -3.30 -1.64
CA TYR A 67 6.11 -1.97 -1.31
C TYR A 67 5.51 -0.96 -2.30
N ALA A 68 4.89 0.07 -1.74
CA ALA A 68 4.30 1.17 -2.46
C ALA A 68 5.07 2.47 -2.17
N VAL A 69 5.29 3.26 -3.20
CA VAL A 69 5.98 4.55 -3.12
C VAL A 69 5.13 5.61 -3.78
N PHE A 70 5.26 6.86 -3.32
CA PHE A 70 4.86 7.97 -4.17
C PHE A 70 5.83 8.02 -5.36
N PRO A 71 5.33 8.09 -6.60
CA PRO A 71 6.20 8.33 -7.73
C PRO A 71 6.96 9.64 -7.49
N PRO A 72 8.24 9.72 -7.90
CA PRO A 72 8.91 11.02 -7.93
C PRO A 72 8.04 11.97 -8.79
N PRO A 73 8.03 13.28 -8.47
CA PRO A 73 7.39 14.23 -9.37
C PRO A 73 7.96 14.02 -10.77
N ASP A 74 7.10 13.95 -11.78
CA ASP A 74 7.54 13.87 -13.18
C ASP A 74 8.53 15.03 -13.41
N ASP A 75 9.81 14.69 -13.62
CA ASP A 75 10.80 15.62 -14.20
C ASP A 75 10.46 15.74 -15.70
N ASP A 76 9.28 16.29 -15.99
CA ASP A 76 8.98 16.81 -17.32
C ASP A 76 9.64 18.20 -17.43
N GLU A 77 10.47 18.31 -18.46
CA GLU A 77 11.06 19.53 -19.04
C GLU A 77 12.42 20.01 -18.46
N VAL A 78 13.52 19.37 -18.90
CA VAL A 78 14.71 20.15 -19.25
C VAL A 78 14.62 20.48 -20.73
N ASP A 79 14.33 21.75 -21.01
CA ASP A 79 14.27 22.36 -22.32
C ASP A 79 15.36 21.85 -23.27
N GLY A 80 14.94 21.32 -24.42
CA GLY A 80 15.81 21.17 -25.57
C GLY A 80 16.16 22.54 -26.14
N ASP A 81 17.29 23.11 -25.71
CA ASP A 81 17.90 24.26 -26.39
C ASP A 81 18.61 23.74 -27.67
N GLY A 82 18.14 24.23 -28.82
CA GLY A 82 18.62 23.89 -30.16
C GLY A 82 19.75 24.77 -30.67
#